data_AF-A0A4S2T661-F1
#
_entry.id   AF-A0A4S2T661-F1
#
_cell.length_a   1.000
_cell.length_b   1.000
_cell.length_c   1.000
_cell.angle_alpha   90.00
_cell.angle_beta   90.00
_cell.angle_gamma   90.00
#
_symmetry.space_group_name_H-M   'P 1'
#
loop_
_entity.id
_entity.type
_entity.pdbx_description
1 polymer ?
#
loop_
_entity_poly.entity_id
_entity_poly.type
_entity_poly.pdbx_seq_one_letter_code
_entity_poly.pdbx_strand_id
1 'polypeptide(L)'
;MTRRAGAGLAAVAVWAALLGALGGCTDDGRSPVEIQLPGKPRSPDEAIRITPEDNAKGVPADGPLTVKVAEGRLERVVVTKVEDAQEERVPGAIAADGLSWSPDPAAGRLALAAKYTVDAVAVDGHDRRQARHTTFTTYVPEERFIGYFRPENRSTVGTGMIVSFRFNRSIKQRAAVERAITVTSVPAVKVVGHWFGADRLDFRPKEYWKPGTEVTIRMNLRDVEGSPGAYGIQDKTVTFKVGRSQISTVDAAAHTMEVRREGQLLSTLPITAGAPKNTTYNGKMVVMEMFDVTRMNGQTVGFGGEYDIPDVPHAMRLTTSGTFLHGNYWASPDTFGSLNTSHGCVGLRDDKGGGSDTPAGWFFDRSLVGDVVEVVNSQDKTVAADNGLGGWNLSWADWVAGSAIG
;
A
#
# COMPACT_ATOMS: atom_id res chain seq x y z
N MET A 1 43.31 8.22 53.27
CA MET A 1 43.34 7.96 54.73
C MET A 1 42.85 6.54 55.00
N THR A 2 43.44 5.84 55.98
CA THR A 2 42.90 4.68 56.76
C THR A 2 41.98 3.65 56.05
N ARG A 3 42.45 2.44 55.72
CA ARG A 3 42.57 1.22 56.57
C ARG A 3 41.24 0.58 57.06
N ARG A 4 40.94 -0.62 56.56
CA ARG A 4 40.62 -1.91 57.27
C ARG A 4 39.96 -2.89 56.26
N ALA A 5 39.99 -4.23 56.33
CA ALA A 5 40.85 -5.30 56.90
C ALA A 5 39.97 -6.54 57.23
N GLY A 6 40.44 -7.76 56.94
CA GLY A 6 39.75 -9.05 57.18
C GLY A 6 39.66 -9.87 55.88
N ALA A 7 40.31 -11.03 55.64
CA ALA A 7 40.70 -12.19 56.47
C ALA A 7 39.49 -12.96 57.04
N GLY A 8 39.34 -14.29 56.94
CA GLY A 8 40.04 -15.33 56.16
C GLY A 8 39.00 -16.23 55.44
N LEU A 9 39.16 -17.54 55.22
CA LEU A 9 40.29 -18.49 55.37
C LEU A 9 39.98 -19.76 54.52
N ALA A 10 40.82 -20.80 54.51
CA ALA A 10 40.65 -22.03 53.71
C ALA A 10 40.26 -23.27 54.54
N ALA A 11 39.63 -24.27 53.90
CA ALA A 11 39.51 -25.63 54.40
C ALA A 11 39.60 -26.64 53.24
N VAL A 12 40.51 -27.61 53.38
CA VAL A 12 40.70 -28.75 52.45
C VAL A 12 40.10 -30.00 53.10
N ALA A 13 39.46 -30.86 52.31
CA ALA A 13 39.08 -32.20 52.75
C ALA A 13 39.38 -33.23 51.65
N VAL A 14 40.22 -34.21 51.98
CA VAL A 14 40.57 -35.38 51.16
C VAL A 14 40.18 -36.62 51.93
N TRP A 15 39.34 -37.49 51.34
CA TRP A 15 39.10 -38.87 51.77
C TRP A 15 38.93 -39.70 50.50
N ALA A 16 39.91 -40.51 50.09
CA ALA A 16 40.36 -41.78 50.67
C ALA A 16 39.61 -42.98 50.05
N ALA A 17 40.34 -43.78 49.26
CA ALA A 17 39.86 -45.03 48.67
C ALA A 17 40.02 -46.20 49.66
N LEU A 18 39.20 -47.24 49.50
CA LEU A 18 39.38 -48.53 50.19
C LEU A 18 39.00 -49.68 49.25
N LEU A 19 39.81 -50.75 49.32
CA LEU A 19 39.79 -51.92 48.44
C LEU A 19 39.16 -53.15 49.12
N GLY A 20 38.69 -54.09 48.30
CA GLY A 20 38.60 -55.52 48.62
C GLY A 20 37.17 -56.12 48.65
N ALA A 21 36.96 -57.40 48.31
CA ALA A 21 37.86 -58.38 47.70
C ALA A 21 37.10 -59.62 47.15
N LEU A 22 37.66 -60.23 46.10
CA LEU A 22 37.72 -61.68 45.77
C LEU A 22 36.49 -62.61 45.90
N GLY A 23 36.21 -63.37 44.83
CA GLY A 23 35.67 -64.74 44.95
C GLY A 23 35.00 -65.34 43.70
N GLY A 24 35.58 -66.39 43.12
CA GLY A 24 34.86 -67.36 42.26
C GLY A 24 35.37 -67.52 40.82
N CYS A 25 35.99 -68.67 40.52
CA CYS A 25 36.32 -69.10 39.15
C CYS A 25 35.18 -69.93 38.55
N THR A 26 34.98 -69.83 37.23
CA THR A 26 34.90 -71.01 36.33
C THR A 26 35.04 -70.53 34.88
N ASP A 27 35.82 -71.26 34.11
CA ASP A 27 36.06 -71.00 32.69
C ASP A 27 35.03 -71.80 31.88
N ASP A 28 34.25 -71.14 31.03
CA ASP A 28 33.31 -71.81 30.14
C ASP A 28 33.15 -71.01 28.83
N GLY A 29 33.66 -71.59 27.74
CA GLY A 29 33.83 -70.90 26.47
C GLY A 29 32.51 -70.62 25.74
N ARG A 30 31.94 -69.43 25.98
CA ARG A 30 30.95 -68.80 25.08
C ARG A 30 31.34 -67.38 24.77
N SER A 31 31.45 -67.07 23.48
CA SER A 31 31.55 -65.70 22.98
C SER A 31 30.44 -64.83 23.59
N PRO A 32 30.73 -63.59 24.03
CA PRO A 32 29.67 -62.70 24.45
C PRO A 32 28.71 -62.49 23.29
N VAL A 33 27.42 -62.74 23.52
CA VAL A 33 26.39 -62.18 22.65
C VAL A 33 26.47 -60.68 22.85
N GLU A 34 26.95 -59.96 21.85
CA GLU A 34 26.97 -58.50 21.84
C GLU A 34 25.53 -58.00 21.77
N ILE A 35 24.89 -57.88 22.94
CA ILE A 35 23.59 -57.24 23.07
C ILE A 35 23.81 -55.78 22.71
N GLN A 36 23.48 -55.45 21.46
CA GLN A 36 23.57 -54.12 20.92
C GLN A 36 22.57 -53.23 21.66
N LEU A 37 23.03 -52.61 22.76
CA LEU A 37 22.26 -51.66 23.54
C LEU A 37 21.71 -50.60 22.58
N PRO A 38 20.40 -50.29 22.61
CA PRO A 38 19.85 -49.26 21.74
C PRO A 38 20.62 -47.97 21.99
N GLY A 39 21.13 -47.38 20.91
CA GLY A 39 21.98 -46.19 20.96
C GLY A 39 21.35 -45.12 21.85
N LYS A 40 22.18 -44.48 22.69
CA LYS A 40 21.75 -43.44 23.63
C LYS A 40 20.83 -42.46 22.89
N PRO A 41 19.61 -42.19 23.38
CA PRO A 41 18.68 -41.30 22.69
C PRO A 41 19.35 -39.96 22.40
N ARG A 42 19.26 -39.53 21.13
CA ARG A 42 19.64 -38.18 20.69
C ARG A 42 18.87 -37.14 21.50
N SER A 43 19.45 -35.96 21.69
CA SER A 43 18.70 -34.84 22.26
C SER A 43 17.57 -34.40 21.31
N PRO A 44 16.52 -33.71 21.80
CA PRO A 44 15.48 -33.16 20.94
C PRO A 44 16.02 -32.23 19.84
N ASP A 45 17.11 -31.49 20.11
CA ASP A 45 17.77 -30.63 19.13
C ASP A 45 18.50 -31.40 18.03
N GLU A 46 19.10 -32.55 18.36
CA GLU A 46 19.74 -33.46 17.40
C GLU A 46 18.72 -34.26 16.59
N ALA A 47 17.60 -34.64 17.22
CA ALA A 47 16.53 -35.44 16.63
C ALA A 47 15.62 -34.63 15.70
N ILE A 48 15.22 -33.41 16.11
CA ILE A 48 14.31 -32.52 15.38
C ILE A 48 15.05 -31.25 14.99
N ARG A 49 15.56 -31.20 13.76
CA ARG A 49 16.25 -30.03 13.21
C ARG A 49 15.22 -29.03 12.68
N ILE A 50 15.11 -27.89 13.34
CA ILE A 50 14.30 -26.75 12.90
C ILE A 50 15.26 -25.72 12.30
N THR A 51 14.86 -25.13 11.18
CA THR A 51 15.51 -23.97 10.57
C THR A 51 14.43 -22.93 10.32
N PRO A 52 14.57 -21.67 10.77
CA PRO A 52 15.69 -21.09 11.54
C PRO A 52 15.93 -21.74 12.92
N GLU A 53 17.12 -21.52 13.49
CA GLU A 53 17.48 -22.01 14.83
C GLU A 53 16.75 -21.24 15.95
N ASP A 54 16.76 -21.81 17.17
CA ASP A 54 16.10 -21.19 18.31
C ASP A 54 16.76 -19.88 18.76
N ASN A 55 15.90 -18.88 19.01
CA ASN A 55 16.22 -17.49 19.25
C ASN A 55 16.99 -16.80 18.10
N ALA A 56 16.97 -17.34 16.87
CA ALA A 56 17.50 -16.67 15.69
C ALA A 56 16.81 -15.30 15.48
N LYS A 57 17.59 -14.30 15.06
CA LYS A 57 17.13 -12.92 14.87
C LYS A 57 17.52 -12.39 13.51
N GLY A 58 16.70 -11.51 12.96
CA GLY A 58 16.96 -10.88 11.66
C GLY A 58 16.83 -11.84 10.49
N VAL A 59 16.04 -12.91 10.62
CA VAL A 59 15.85 -13.91 9.55
C VAL A 59 15.28 -13.22 8.30
N PRO A 60 15.93 -13.31 7.12
CA PRO A 60 15.43 -12.70 5.89
C PRO A 60 14.05 -13.22 5.48
N ALA A 61 13.29 -12.44 4.70
CA ALA A 61 11.98 -12.84 4.19
C ALA A 61 12.05 -14.09 3.28
N ASP A 62 13.14 -14.24 2.53
CA ASP A 62 13.49 -15.39 1.70
C ASP A 62 14.26 -16.49 2.47
N GLY A 63 14.40 -16.34 3.79
CA GLY A 63 15.03 -17.34 4.66
C GLY A 63 14.23 -18.65 4.72
N PRO A 64 14.90 -19.82 4.80
CA PRO A 64 14.24 -21.11 4.83
C PRO A 64 13.53 -21.34 6.16
N LEU A 65 12.27 -21.77 6.09
CA LEU A 65 11.50 -22.32 7.21
C LEU A 65 11.23 -23.80 6.95
N THR A 66 11.92 -24.69 7.65
CA THR A 66 11.73 -26.15 7.54
C THR A 66 11.92 -26.84 8.89
N VAL A 67 11.22 -27.95 9.08
CA VAL A 67 11.46 -28.89 10.19
C VAL A 67 11.84 -30.24 9.60
N LYS A 68 12.87 -30.90 10.12
CA LYS A 68 13.37 -32.19 9.62
C LYS A 68 13.75 -33.12 10.76
N VAL A 69 13.58 -34.43 10.55
CA VAL A 69 14.08 -35.48 11.44
C VAL A 69 15.06 -36.37 10.69
N ALA A 70 16.08 -36.87 11.39
CA ALA A 70 17.09 -37.76 10.78
C ALA A 70 16.61 -39.23 10.69
N GLU A 71 15.77 -39.65 11.62
CA GLU A 71 15.23 -41.01 11.77
C GLU A 71 13.82 -40.94 12.35
N GLY A 72 13.00 -41.94 12.06
CA GLY A 72 11.59 -41.97 12.49
C GLY A 72 10.70 -41.08 11.63
N ARG A 73 9.80 -40.31 12.23
CA ARG A 73 8.85 -39.43 11.53
C ARG A 73 8.37 -38.25 12.40
N LEU A 74 8.01 -37.14 11.75
CA LEU A 74 7.21 -36.07 12.33
C LEU A 74 5.76 -36.54 12.50
N GLU A 75 5.15 -36.29 13.67
CA GLU A 75 3.71 -36.50 13.90
C GLU A 75 2.91 -35.21 13.80
N ARG A 76 3.51 -34.10 14.26
CA ARG A 76 2.84 -32.80 14.31
C ARG A 76 3.86 -31.69 14.19
N VAL A 77 3.58 -30.74 13.31
CA VAL A 77 4.25 -29.44 13.28
C VAL A 77 3.16 -28.37 13.31
N VAL A 78 3.30 -27.41 14.21
CA VAL A 78 2.47 -26.20 14.27
C VAL A 78 3.42 -25.02 14.20
N VAL A 79 3.17 -24.11 13.26
CA VAL A 79 3.90 -22.85 13.17
C VAL A 79 2.93 -21.70 13.31
N THR A 80 3.24 -20.77 14.21
CA THR A 80 2.45 -19.57 14.45
C THR A 80 3.33 -18.34 14.20
N LYS A 81 2.85 -17.42 13.37
CA LYS A 81 3.39 -16.08 13.16
C LYS A 81 2.67 -15.12 14.09
N VAL A 82 3.41 -14.19 14.71
CA VAL A 82 2.88 -13.05 15.45
C VAL A 82 3.42 -11.77 14.82
N GLU A 83 2.51 -10.92 14.34
CA GLU A 83 2.78 -9.64 13.67
C GLU A 83 1.72 -8.64 14.11
N ASP A 84 2.10 -7.39 14.44
CA ASP A 84 1.18 -6.35 14.94
C ASP A 84 0.19 -6.82 16.03
N ALA A 85 0.69 -7.69 16.94
CA ALA A 85 -0.06 -8.37 18.00
C ALA A 85 -1.25 -9.24 17.54
N GLN A 86 -1.29 -9.62 16.26
CA GLN A 86 -2.16 -10.68 15.73
C GLN A 86 -1.40 -12.00 15.63
N GLU A 87 -2.04 -13.10 16.03
CA GLU A 87 -1.50 -14.45 15.87
C GLU A 87 -2.15 -15.14 14.66
N GLU A 88 -1.33 -15.66 13.75
CA GLU A 88 -1.77 -16.38 12.55
C GLU A 88 -1.03 -17.72 12.43
N ARG A 89 -1.77 -18.80 12.18
CA ARG A 89 -1.15 -20.11 11.91
C ARG A 89 -0.62 -20.14 10.48
N VAL A 90 0.67 -20.43 10.32
CA VAL A 90 1.29 -20.64 9.02
C VAL A 90 0.85 -22.02 8.49
N PRO A 91 0.19 -22.10 7.33
CA PRO A 91 -0.17 -23.39 6.72
C PRO A 91 1.09 -24.08 6.17
N GLY A 92 1.09 -25.42 6.21
CA GLY A 92 2.18 -26.24 5.71
C GLY A 92 1.97 -27.71 6.02
N ALA A 93 2.70 -28.57 5.33
CA ALA A 93 2.48 -30.02 5.33
C ALA A 93 3.74 -30.80 5.73
N ILE A 94 3.53 -31.92 6.41
CA ILE A 94 4.57 -32.95 6.57
C ILE A 94 4.65 -33.70 5.24
N ALA A 95 5.85 -33.91 4.72
CA ALA A 95 6.10 -34.66 3.49
C ALA A 95 5.65 -36.12 3.63
N ALA A 96 5.39 -36.79 2.50
CA ALA A 96 4.87 -38.16 2.49
C ALA A 96 5.82 -39.21 3.10
N ASP A 97 7.12 -38.89 3.19
CA ASP A 97 8.13 -39.71 3.87
C ASP A 97 8.10 -39.55 5.42
N GLY A 98 7.38 -38.56 5.93
CA GLY A 98 7.35 -38.19 7.35
C GLY A 98 8.62 -37.50 7.86
N LEU A 99 9.64 -37.30 7.02
CA LEU A 99 10.97 -36.85 7.44
C LEU A 99 11.12 -35.32 7.47
N SER A 100 10.23 -34.59 6.80
CA SER A 100 10.30 -33.13 6.73
C SER A 100 8.93 -32.44 6.74
N TRP A 101 8.91 -31.18 7.14
CA TRP A 101 7.78 -30.26 7.01
C TRP A 101 8.25 -28.94 6.39
N SER A 102 7.42 -28.36 5.54
CA SER A 102 7.60 -27.04 4.95
C SER A 102 6.28 -26.26 4.96
N PRO A 103 6.32 -24.91 4.97
CA PRO A 103 5.14 -24.11 4.72
C PRO A 103 4.53 -24.42 3.34
N ASP A 104 3.23 -24.15 3.20
CA ASP A 104 2.54 -24.20 1.92
C ASP A 104 3.16 -23.14 0.97
N PRO A 105 3.43 -23.44 -0.31
CA PRO A 105 3.85 -22.43 -1.29
C PRO A 105 2.96 -21.18 -1.33
N ALA A 106 1.66 -21.32 -1.03
CA ALA A 106 0.71 -20.20 -0.93
C ALA A 106 0.93 -19.30 0.31
N ALA A 107 1.62 -19.78 1.35
CA ALA A 107 2.03 -18.95 2.49
C ALA A 107 3.14 -17.95 2.10
N GLY A 108 3.86 -18.20 1.00
CA GLY A 108 4.85 -17.30 0.44
C GLY A 108 6.11 -17.15 1.30
N ARG A 109 6.60 -15.90 1.39
CA ARG A 109 7.82 -15.53 2.13
C ARG A 109 7.53 -15.37 3.63
N LEU A 110 8.59 -15.43 4.44
CA LEU A 110 8.49 -15.01 5.84
C LEU A 110 8.16 -13.53 5.92
N ALA A 111 7.19 -13.18 6.78
CA ALA A 111 6.77 -11.81 7.00
C ALA A 111 7.82 -11.03 7.81
N LEU A 112 7.95 -9.73 7.57
CA LEU A 112 8.97 -8.89 8.19
C LEU A 112 8.50 -8.33 9.53
N ALA A 113 9.46 -8.05 10.41
CA ALA A 113 9.23 -7.60 11.78
C ALA A 113 8.29 -8.50 12.62
N ALA A 114 8.20 -9.79 12.27
CA ALA A 114 7.34 -10.77 12.91
C ALA A 114 8.14 -11.72 13.84
N LYS A 115 7.45 -12.25 14.85
CA LYS A 115 7.95 -13.38 15.64
C LYS A 115 7.29 -14.67 15.16
N TYR A 116 8.07 -15.71 14.95
CA TYR A 116 7.58 -17.05 14.65
C TYR A 116 7.83 -17.98 15.83
N THR A 117 6.90 -18.92 16.02
CA THR A 117 6.96 -20.02 16.99
C THR A 117 6.73 -21.32 16.24
N VAL A 118 7.57 -22.32 16.48
CA VAL A 118 7.52 -23.65 15.86
C VAL A 118 7.44 -24.70 16.96
N ASP A 119 6.32 -25.42 17.02
CA ASP A 119 6.09 -26.55 17.91
C ASP A 119 6.06 -27.85 17.09
N ALA A 120 7.11 -28.65 17.24
CA ALA A 120 7.28 -29.91 16.53
C ALA A 120 7.23 -31.11 17.49
N VAL A 121 6.57 -32.19 17.08
CA VAL A 121 6.57 -33.49 17.74
C VAL A 121 6.95 -34.56 16.72
N ALA A 122 7.89 -35.41 17.10
CA ALA A 122 8.37 -36.53 16.30
C ALA A 122 8.38 -37.82 17.11
N VAL A 123 8.39 -38.95 16.41
CA VAL A 123 8.75 -40.26 16.96
C VAL A 123 10.04 -40.72 16.29
N ASP A 124 11.00 -41.22 17.06
CA ASP A 124 12.21 -41.83 16.49
C ASP A 124 11.99 -43.28 16.02
N GLY A 125 13.03 -43.92 15.48
CA GLY A 125 12.97 -45.33 15.02
C GLY A 125 12.78 -46.38 16.12
N HIS A 126 12.63 -45.99 17.38
CA HIS A 126 12.40 -46.86 18.53
C HIS A 126 11.04 -46.56 19.21
N ASP A 127 10.12 -45.93 18.48
CA ASP A 127 8.81 -45.44 18.94
C ASP A 127 8.85 -44.46 20.13
N ARG A 128 9.98 -43.79 20.37
CA ARG A 128 10.12 -42.77 21.43
C ARG A 128 9.69 -41.41 20.91
N ARG A 129 8.66 -40.83 21.55
CA ARG A 129 8.19 -39.46 21.26
C ARG A 129 9.16 -38.41 21.81
N GLN A 130 9.44 -37.40 20.98
CA GLN A 130 10.21 -36.21 21.33
C GLN A 130 9.47 -34.96 20.87
N ALA A 131 9.62 -33.85 21.58
CA ALA A 131 9.04 -32.56 21.23
C ALA A 131 10.12 -31.48 21.26
N ARG A 132 10.02 -30.52 20.34
CA ARG A 132 10.89 -29.35 20.26
C ARG A 132 10.04 -28.10 20.06
N HIS A 133 10.33 -27.09 20.87
CA HIS A 133 9.82 -25.73 20.74
C HIS A 133 10.96 -24.85 20.22
N THR A 134 10.65 -23.90 19.34
CA THR A 134 11.64 -23.00 18.74
C THR A 134 10.98 -21.69 18.41
N THR A 135 11.64 -20.57 18.70
CA THR A 135 11.18 -19.24 18.31
C THR A 135 12.25 -18.49 17.53
N PHE A 136 11.86 -17.66 16.58
CA PHE A 136 12.77 -16.77 15.88
C PHE A 136 12.07 -15.46 15.52
N THR A 137 12.84 -14.41 15.24
CA THR A 137 12.31 -13.13 14.74
C THR A 137 12.90 -12.79 13.39
N THR A 138 12.06 -12.35 12.47
CA THR A 138 12.48 -11.97 11.12
C THR A 138 13.17 -10.61 11.09
N TYR A 139 13.73 -10.24 9.94
CA TYR A 139 14.30 -8.93 9.70
C TYR A 139 13.27 -7.83 9.97
N VAL A 140 13.65 -6.85 10.79
CA VAL A 140 12.90 -5.62 11.02
C VAL A 140 13.54 -4.56 10.11
N PRO A 141 12.94 -4.18 8.98
CA PRO A 141 13.48 -3.07 8.21
C PRO A 141 13.48 -1.78 9.03
N GLU A 142 14.36 -0.85 8.69
CA GLU A 142 14.45 0.45 9.36
C GLU A 142 13.50 1.46 8.70
N GLU A 143 13.43 1.46 7.37
CA GLU A 143 12.61 2.37 6.58
C GLU A 143 11.25 1.75 6.22
N ARG A 144 10.18 2.54 6.19
CA ARG A 144 8.88 2.17 5.63
C ARG A 144 8.36 3.19 4.64
N PHE A 145 7.51 2.75 3.73
CA PHE A 145 6.71 3.65 2.91
C PHE A 145 5.20 3.34 3.01
N ILE A 146 4.41 4.37 2.72
CA ILE A 146 2.96 4.29 2.52
C ILE A 146 2.57 5.06 1.26
N GLY A 147 1.53 4.59 0.57
CA GLY A 147 0.79 5.33 -0.43
C GLY A 147 -0.42 6.02 0.18
N TYR A 148 -0.47 7.34 0.09
CA TYR A 148 -1.72 8.10 0.19
C TYR A 148 -2.50 7.89 -1.10
N PHE A 149 -3.77 7.51 -1.02
CA PHE A 149 -4.54 7.13 -2.21
C PHE A 149 -5.90 7.83 -2.30
N ARG A 150 -6.38 7.97 -3.53
CA ARG A 150 -7.73 8.41 -3.90
C ARG A 150 -8.30 7.47 -4.98
N PRO A 151 -9.62 7.22 -5.03
CA PRO A 151 -10.66 7.74 -4.14
C PRO A 151 -10.72 6.99 -2.80
N GLU A 152 -11.55 7.50 -1.88
CA GLU A 152 -11.73 6.90 -0.55
C GLU A 152 -12.68 5.70 -0.56
N ASN A 153 -12.61 4.87 0.48
CA ASN A 153 -13.47 3.68 0.61
C ASN A 153 -14.95 4.06 0.74
N ARG A 154 -15.80 3.35 0.00
CA ARG A 154 -17.26 3.56 -0.11
C ARG A 154 -17.70 4.90 -0.70
N SER A 155 -16.77 5.68 -1.27
CA SER A 155 -17.11 6.90 -2.00
C SER A 155 -17.87 6.60 -3.30
N THR A 156 -18.59 7.60 -3.80
CA THR A 156 -19.17 7.62 -5.15
C THR A 156 -18.50 8.74 -5.94
N VAL A 157 -18.03 8.44 -7.15
CA VAL A 157 -17.21 9.34 -7.97
C VAL A 157 -17.73 9.44 -9.40
N GLY A 158 -17.38 10.52 -10.11
CA GLY A 158 -17.69 10.68 -11.54
C GLY A 158 -16.88 9.74 -12.45
N THR A 159 -17.30 9.64 -13.72
CA THR A 159 -16.76 8.68 -14.70
C THR A 159 -15.31 8.92 -15.12
N GLY A 160 -14.75 10.10 -14.85
CA GLY A 160 -13.36 10.46 -15.10
C GLY A 160 -12.38 10.08 -13.99
N MET A 161 -12.84 9.51 -12.86
CA MET A 161 -11.96 9.26 -11.71
C MET A 161 -10.76 8.37 -12.06
N ILE A 162 -9.56 8.86 -11.78
CA ILE A 162 -8.31 8.09 -11.84
C ILE A 162 -7.99 7.64 -10.42
N VAL A 163 -7.71 6.35 -10.22
CA VAL A 163 -7.22 5.85 -8.92
C VAL A 163 -5.77 6.28 -8.79
N SER A 164 -5.44 7.15 -7.84
CA SER A 164 -4.11 7.74 -7.71
C SER A 164 -3.48 7.38 -6.38
N PHE A 165 -2.20 7.00 -6.41
CA PHE A 165 -1.34 6.76 -5.26
C PHE A 165 -0.19 7.78 -5.28
N ARG A 166 0.03 8.47 -4.17
CA ARG A 166 1.25 9.23 -3.90
C ARG A 166 1.96 8.63 -2.69
N PHE A 167 3.15 8.09 -2.91
CA PHE A 167 4.00 7.51 -1.88
C PHE A 167 4.71 8.60 -1.08
N ASN A 168 4.91 8.39 0.21
CA ASN A 168 5.66 9.32 1.08
C ASN A 168 7.18 9.35 0.78
N ARG A 169 7.68 8.47 -0.09
CA ARG A 169 9.09 8.28 -0.44
C ARG A 169 9.19 7.86 -1.92
N SER A 170 10.32 8.09 -2.57
CA SER A 170 10.57 7.59 -3.93
C SER A 170 10.59 6.05 -3.99
N ILE A 171 9.98 5.50 -5.04
CA ILE A 171 9.96 4.07 -5.36
C ILE A 171 10.95 3.79 -6.48
N LYS A 172 11.92 2.89 -6.22
CA LYS A 172 12.86 2.36 -7.20
C LYS A 172 12.37 1.03 -7.79
N GLN A 173 11.79 0.15 -6.97
CA GLN A 173 11.24 -1.15 -7.39
C GLN A 173 9.79 -1.02 -7.88
N ARG A 174 9.57 -0.16 -8.88
CA ARG A 174 8.23 0.19 -9.40
C ARG A 174 7.39 -1.02 -9.77
N ALA A 175 7.98 -2.00 -10.48
CA ALA A 175 7.28 -3.20 -10.90
C ALA A 175 6.85 -4.10 -9.73
N ALA A 176 7.54 -4.07 -8.58
CA ALA A 176 7.11 -4.80 -7.39
C ALA A 176 5.89 -4.11 -6.75
N VAL A 177 5.98 -2.79 -6.57
CA VAL A 177 4.91 -1.96 -5.99
C VAL A 177 3.66 -1.92 -6.87
N GLU A 178 3.79 -1.87 -8.19
CA GLU A 178 2.65 -1.86 -9.11
C GLU A 178 1.92 -3.21 -9.15
N ARG A 179 2.64 -4.35 -9.15
CA ARG A 179 1.98 -5.69 -9.04
C ARG A 179 1.27 -5.89 -7.71
N ALA A 180 1.79 -5.28 -6.64
CA ALA A 180 1.20 -5.34 -5.32
C ALA A 180 -0.11 -4.52 -5.20
N ILE A 181 -0.43 -3.67 -6.18
CA ILE A 181 -1.67 -2.89 -6.22
C ILE A 181 -2.55 -3.42 -7.36
N THR A 182 -3.63 -4.11 -7.02
CA THR A 182 -4.58 -4.63 -8.00
C THR A 182 -5.83 -3.75 -8.05
N VAL A 183 -6.14 -3.17 -9.21
CA VAL A 183 -7.40 -2.43 -9.45
C VAL A 183 -8.30 -3.28 -10.36
N THR A 184 -9.45 -3.68 -9.83
CA THR A 184 -10.46 -4.54 -10.51
C THR A 184 -11.81 -3.85 -10.55
N SER A 185 -12.68 -4.28 -11.47
CA SER A 185 -13.98 -3.64 -11.72
C SER A 185 -15.09 -4.63 -12.05
N VAL A 186 -16.33 -4.22 -11.79
CA VAL A 186 -17.55 -4.91 -12.23
C VAL A 186 -18.49 -3.85 -12.83
N PRO A 187 -18.80 -3.90 -14.15
CA PRO A 187 -18.28 -4.84 -15.15
C PRO A 187 -16.77 -4.74 -15.35
N ALA A 188 -16.12 -5.86 -15.70
CA ALA A 188 -14.67 -5.94 -15.82
C ALA A 188 -14.12 -5.16 -17.03
N VAL A 189 -13.10 -4.32 -16.79
CA VAL A 189 -12.31 -3.62 -17.81
C VAL A 189 -10.81 -3.77 -17.53
N LYS A 190 -9.93 -3.73 -18.55
CA LYS A 190 -8.47 -3.61 -18.30
C LYS A 190 -8.20 -2.23 -17.70
N VAL A 191 -7.55 -2.23 -16.54
CA VAL A 191 -6.99 -1.05 -15.87
C VAL A 191 -5.47 -1.16 -15.95
N VAL A 192 -4.78 -0.05 -16.24
CA VAL A 192 -3.31 -0.02 -16.35
C VAL A 192 -2.75 1.09 -15.47
N GLY A 193 -1.63 0.81 -14.80
CA GLY A 193 -0.88 1.78 -14.00
C GLY A 193 0.02 2.68 -14.85
N HIS A 194 0.28 3.90 -14.39
CA HIS A 194 1.19 4.84 -15.00
C HIS A 194 1.97 5.59 -13.91
N TRP A 195 3.29 5.57 -14.01
CA TRP A 195 4.17 6.24 -13.04
C TRP A 195 4.47 7.68 -13.45
N PHE A 196 4.00 8.63 -12.62
CA PHE A 196 4.42 10.03 -12.69
C PHE A 196 5.55 10.30 -11.70
N GLY A 197 6.63 10.93 -12.15
CA GLY A 197 7.79 11.22 -11.29
C GLY A 197 8.42 9.94 -10.71
N ALA A 198 8.70 9.94 -9.41
CA ALA A 198 9.30 8.79 -8.70
C ALA A 198 8.44 8.26 -7.53
N ASP A 199 7.33 8.95 -7.23
CA ASP A 199 6.52 8.80 -6.02
C ASP A 199 5.01 8.72 -6.33
N ARG A 200 4.58 8.85 -7.59
CA ARG A 200 3.17 8.77 -7.97
C ARG A 200 2.88 7.64 -8.96
N LEU A 201 1.83 6.87 -8.68
CA LEU A 201 1.31 5.81 -9.52
C LEU A 201 -0.20 5.97 -9.66
N ASP A 202 -0.65 6.18 -10.89
CA ASP A 202 -2.07 6.35 -11.21
C ASP A 202 -2.58 5.16 -12.03
N PHE A 203 -3.85 4.79 -11.86
CA PHE A 203 -4.51 3.70 -12.57
C PHE A 203 -5.80 4.18 -13.23
N ARG A 204 -5.97 3.89 -14.53
CA ARG A 204 -7.24 4.07 -15.24
C ARG A 204 -7.46 3.02 -16.34
N PRO A 205 -8.72 2.80 -16.76
CA PRO A 205 -9.04 2.17 -18.03
C PRO A 205 -8.74 3.06 -19.25
N LYS A 206 -8.82 2.46 -20.45
CA LYS A 206 -8.60 3.15 -21.73
C LYS A 206 -9.57 4.31 -21.96
N GLU A 207 -10.86 4.01 -21.78
CA GLU A 207 -11.99 4.95 -21.89
C GLU A 207 -12.50 5.29 -20.47
N TYR A 208 -13.31 6.34 -20.32
CA TYR A 208 -13.96 6.67 -19.04
C TYR A 208 -14.75 5.48 -18.46
N TRP A 209 -14.85 5.42 -17.14
CA TRP A 209 -15.61 4.39 -16.45
C TRP A 209 -17.09 4.44 -16.87
N LYS A 210 -17.73 3.27 -16.95
CA LYS A 210 -19.18 3.21 -17.19
C LYS A 210 -19.93 3.58 -15.90
N PRO A 211 -21.03 4.34 -15.96
CA PRO A 211 -21.90 4.55 -14.83
C PRO A 211 -22.34 3.24 -14.17
N GLY A 212 -22.39 3.22 -12.83
CA GLY A 212 -22.73 2.04 -12.03
C GLY A 212 -21.59 1.02 -11.87
N THR A 213 -20.40 1.24 -12.44
CA THR A 213 -19.24 0.36 -12.22
C THR A 213 -18.84 0.37 -10.75
N GLU A 214 -18.69 -0.81 -10.14
CA GLU A 214 -18.03 -0.94 -8.84
C GLU A 214 -16.56 -1.28 -9.04
N VAL A 215 -15.66 -0.55 -8.36
CA VAL A 215 -14.21 -0.68 -8.52
C VAL A 215 -13.60 -1.06 -7.18
N THR A 216 -12.80 -2.14 -7.17
CA THR A 216 -12.09 -2.64 -5.98
C THR A 216 -10.59 -2.54 -6.17
N ILE A 217 -9.95 -1.83 -5.25
CA ILE A 217 -8.52 -1.64 -5.11
C ILE A 217 -8.05 -2.58 -3.98
N ARG A 218 -7.11 -3.48 -4.28
CA ARG A 218 -6.37 -4.25 -3.28
C ARG A 218 -4.93 -3.74 -3.22
N MET A 219 -4.49 -3.31 -2.05
CA MET A 219 -3.14 -2.86 -1.76
C MET A 219 -2.46 -3.93 -0.92
N ASN A 220 -1.66 -4.80 -1.55
CA ASN A 220 -0.90 -5.86 -0.89
C ASN A 220 0.55 -5.40 -0.72
N LEU A 221 0.75 -4.19 -0.18
CA LEU A 221 2.06 -3.51 -0.12
C LEU A 221 2.90 -3.93 1.09
N ARG A 222 2.32 -4.61 2.09
CA ARG A 222 3.08 -5.15 3.22
C ARG A 222 4.20 -6.06 2.71
N ASP A 223 5.41 -5.83 3.21
CA ASP A 223 6.64 -6.56 2.89
C ASP A 223 7.07 -6.54 1.41
N VAL A 224 6.47 -5.65 0.63
CA VAL A 224 6.92 -5.28 -0.71
C VAL A 224 8.01 -4.23 -0.57
N GLU A 225 9.22 -4.55 -1.03
CA GLU A 225 10.31 -3.59 -1.07
C GLU A 225 10.07 -2.57 -2.20
N GLY A 226 9.96 -1.29 -1.84
CA GLY A 226 9.73 -0.20 -2.79
C GLY A 226 11.03 0.47 -3.22
N SER A 227 12.02 0.48 -2.33
CA SER A 227 13.38 0.97 -2.54
C SER A 227 14.30 0.18 -1.59
N PRO A 228 15.62 0.07 -1.83
CA PRO A 228 16.51 -0.72 -0.99
C PRO A 228 16.35 -0.44 0.51
N GLY A 229 16.04 -1.47 1.30
CA GLY A 229 15.80 -1.40 2.74
C GLY A 229 14.45 -0.81 3.17
N ALA A 230 13.61 -0.35 2.24
CA ALA A 230 12.36 0.36 2.51
C ALA A 230 11.13 -0.41 2.02
N TYR A 231 10.33 -0.87 2.99
CA TYR A 231 9.22 -1.80 2.77
C TYR A 231 7.86 -1.14 3.00
N GLY A 232 6.84 -1.59 2.27
CA GLY A 232 5.48 -1.13 2.49
C GLY A 232 4.89 -1.73 3.76
N ILE A 233 3.88 -1.05 4.34
CA ILE A 233 3.16 -1.54 5.54
C ILE A 233 1.65 -1.73 5.33
N GLN A 234 1.12 -1.33 4.17
CA GLN A 234 -0.32 -1.37 3.90
C GLN A 234 -0.72 -2.72 3.31
N ASP A 235 -1.53 -3.47 4.05
CA ASP A 235 -2.43 -4.48 3.50
C ASP A 235 -3.88 -3.99 3.67
N LYS A 236 -4.54 -3.59 2.58
CA LYS A 236 -5.88 -2.98 2.61
C LYS A 236 -6.67 -3.26 1.33
N THR A 237 -7.95 -3.56 1.48
CA THR A 237 -8.93 -3.56 0.38
C THR A 237 -9.87 -2.35 0.49
N VAL A 238 -10.13 -1.70 -0.63
CA VAL A 238 -10.94 -0.48 -0.76
C VAL A 238 -11.88 -0.64 -1.96
N THR A 239 -13.15 -0.29 -1.82
CA THR A 239 -14.15 -0.37 -2.89
C THR A 239 -14.87 0.95 -3.03
N PHE A 240 -15.07 1.43 -4.26
CA PHE A 240 -15.82 2.65 -4.57
C PHE A 240 -16.78 2.44 -5.75
N LYS A 241 -17.74 3.35 -5.92
CA LYS A 241 -18.73 3.28 -6.99
C LYS A 241 -18.58 4.43 -7.98
N VAL A 242 -18.71 4.13 -9.26
CA VAL A 242 -18.81 5.12 -10.32
C VAL A 242 -20.27 5.52 -10.47
N GLY A 243 -20.57 6.79 -10.26
CA GLY A 243 -21.89 7.39 -10.37
C GLY A 243 -22.30 7.68 -11.81
N ARG A 244 -23.07 8.75 -12.00
CA ARG A 244 -23.48 9.27 -13.31
C ARG A 244 -22.29 9.73 -14.15
N SER A 245 -22.48 9.79 -15.47
CA SER A 245 -21.52 10.45 -16.36
C SER A 245 -21.86 11.94 -16.48
N GLN A 246 -20.89 12.81 -16.16
CA GLN A 246 -21.00 14.25 -16.39
C GLN A 246 -19.68 14.79 -16.97
N ILE A 247 -19.80 15.53 -18.07
CA ILE A 247 -18.71 16.22 -18.75
C ILE A 247 -19.15 17.67 -18.94
N SER A 248 -18.32 18.61 -18.50
CA SER A 248 -18.59 20.04 -18.59
C SER A 248 -17.56 20.68 -19.51
N THR A 249 -17.99 21.09 -20.71
CA THR A 249 -17.08 21.65 -21.72
C THR A 249 -17.07 23.18 -21.60
N VAL A 250 -15.94 23.73 -21.16
CA VAL A 250 -15.67 25.16 -21.07
C VAL A 250 -15.07 25.63 -22.38
N ASP A 251 -15.77 26.49 -23.11
CA ASP A 251 -15.19 27.23 -24.24
C ASP A 251 -14.69 28.58 -23.73
N ALA A 252 -13.37 28.74 -23.68
CA ALA A 252 -12.72 29.94 -23.19
C ALA A 252 -12.83 31.14 -24.16
N ALA A 253 -13.13 30.91 -25.44
CA ALA A 253 -13.31 31.97 -26.44
C ALA A 253 -14.79 32.40 -26.56
N ALA A 254 -15.73 31.47 -26.35
CA ALA A 254 -17.16 31.75 -26.31
C ALA A 254 -17.68 32.10 -24.89
N HIS A 255 -16.79 32.14 -23.89
CA HIS A 255 -17.09 32.48 -22.49
C HIS A 255 -18.23 31.66 -21.86
N THR A 256 -18.38 30.39 -22.25
CA THR A 256 -19.49 29.52 -21.82
C THR A 256 -19.02 28.15 -21.35
N MET A 257 -19.85 27.49 -20.55
CA MET A 257 -19.67 26.10 -20.17
C MET A 257 -20.94 25.29 -20.43
N GLU A 258 -20.88 24.34 -21.37
CA GLU A 258 -21.94 23.35 -21.56
C GLU A 258 -21.80 22.23 -20.52
N VAL A 259 -22.81 22.04 -19.67
CA VAL A 259 -22.86 20.95 -18.70
C VAL A 259 -23.68 19.81 -19.29
N ARG A 260 -22.99 18.72 -19.67
CA ARG A 260 -23.63 17.53 -20.26
C ARG A 260 -23.63 16.36 -19.29
N ARG A 261 -24.80 15.77 -19.08
CA ARG A 261 -24.99 14.56 -18.26
C ARG A 261 -25.51 13.46 -19.16
N GLU A 262 -24.83 12.31 -19.15
CA GLU A 262 -25.19 11.17 -20.01
C GLU A 262 -25.29 11.56 -21.51
N GLY A 263 -24.47 12.53 -21.93
CA GLY A 263 -24.45 13.13 -23.28
C GLY A 263 -25.48 14.24 -23.53
N GLN A 264 -26.54 14.32 -22.72
CA GLN A 264 -27.59 15.33 -22.86
C GLN A 264 -27.16 16.67 -22.25
N LEU A 265 -27.43 17.77 -22.94
CA LEU A 265 -27.18 19.13 -22.42
C LEU A 265 -28.18 19.44 -21.30
N LEU A 266 -27.68 19.69 -20.09
CA LEU A 266 -28.51 20.10 -18.95
C LEU A 266 -28.64 21.62 -18.84
N SER A 267 -27.54 22.34 -19.09
CA SER A 267 -27.46 23.79 -18.99
C SER A 267 -26.22 24.30 -19.72
N THR A 268 -26.28 25.57 -20.15
CA THR A 268 -25.11 26.33 -20.61
C THR A 268 -24.93 27.50 -19.65
N LEU A 269 -23.81 27.53 -18.94
CA LEU A 269 -23.51 28.54 -17.92
C LEU A 269 -22.55 29.60 -18.48
N PRO A 270 -22.78 30.91 -18.25
CA PRO A 270 -21.82 31.95 -18.58
C PRO A 270 -20.64 31.90 -17.60
N ILE A 271 -19.41 31.94 -18.11
CA ILE A 271 -18.17 31.87 -17.32
C ILE A 271 -17.25 33.07 -17.57
N THR A 272 -16.24 33.22 -16.71
CA THR A 272 -15.00 33.95 -17.00
C THR A 272 -13.83 32.99 -16.86
N ALA A 273 -12.93 32.93 -17.85
CA ALA A 273 -11.71 32.12 -17.81
C ALA A 273 -10.47 33.01 -17.55
N GLY A 274 -9.28 32.44 -17.71
CA GLY A 274 -7.99 33.10 -17.55
C GLY A 274 -7.77 34.27 -18.52
N ALA A 275 -7.38 35.42 -17.99
CA ALA A 275 -7.08 36.63 -18.77
C ALA A 275 -5.90 36.40 -19.73
N PRO A 276 -5.70 37.21 -20.79
CA PRO A 276 -4.66 36.98 -21.81
C PRO A 276 -3.20 36.85 -21.32
N LYS A 277 -2.89 37.28 -20.09
CA LYS A 277 -1.57 37.08 -19.46
C LYS A 277 -1.47 35.80 -18.62
N ASN A 278 -2.62 35.30 -18.14
CA ASN A 278 -2.77 34.20 -17.19
C ASN A 278 -3.90 33.28 -17.70
N THR A 279 -3.71 32.72 -18.90
CA THR A 279 -4.72 31.94 -19.61
C THR A 279 -5.04 30.61 -18.90
N THR A 280 -6.22 30.05 -19.14
CA THR A 280 -6.61 28.74 -18.59
C THR A 280 -6.06 27.63 -19.47
N TYR A 281 -5.48 26.56 -18.90
CA TYR A 281 -5.04 25.40 -19.69
C TYR A 281 -6.18 24.80 -20.52
N ASN A 282 -5.88 24.35 -21.73
CA ASN A 282 -6.79 23.50 -22.51
C ASN A 282 -6.77 22.05 -21.97
N GLY A 283 -7.73 21.23 -22.41
CA GLY A 283 -7.76 19.78 -22.17
C GLY A 283 -8.64 19.35 -21.01
N LYS A 284 -8.55 18.06 -20.68
CA LYS A 284 -9.43 17.35 -19.75
C LYS A 284 -8.85 17.42 -18.34
N MET A 285 -9.59 18.00 -17.42
CA MET A 285 -9.27 18.06 -16.00
C MET A 285 -10.36 17.34 -15.23
N VAL A 286 -9.97 16.49 -14.28
CA VAL A 286 -10.92 15.74 -13.45
C VAL A 286 -11.05 16.45 -12.12
N VAL A 287 -12.28 16.64 -11.64
CA VAL A 287 -12.55 17.23 -10.32
C VAL A 287 -11.87 16.37 -9.24
N MET A 288 -10.86 16.93 -8.59
CA MET A 288 -10.05 16.23 -7.59
C MET A 288 -10.63 16.37 -6.18
N GLU A 289 -11.13 17.56 -5.87
CA GLU A 289 -11.60 17.99 -4.55
C GLU A 289 -12.72 19.01 -4.74
N MET A 290 -13.66 19.06 -3.80
CA MET A 290 -14.76 20.02 -3.76
C MET A 290 -14.81 20.64 -2.36
N PHE A 291 -14.98 21.96 -2.29
CA PHE A 291 -15.03 22.74 -1.06
C PHE A 291 -16.18 23.73 -1.14
N ASP A 292 -17.10 23.70 -0.16
CA ASP A 292 -18.21 24.66 -0.08
C ASP A 292 -17.69 26.10 -0.01
N VAL A 293 -16.61 26.31 0.77
CA VAL A 293 -15.80 27.53 0.81
C VAL A 293 -14.32 27.16 0.99
N THR A 294 -13.41 27.86 0.31
CA THR A 294 -11.96 27.74 0.55
C THR A 294 -11.23 29.08 0.38
N ARG A 295 -10.05 29.21 0.99
CA ARG A 295 -9.14 30.32 0.73
C ARG A 295 -8.30 30.02 -0.51
N MET A 296 -8.25 30.95 -1.45
CA MET A 296 -7.37 30.89 -2.63
C MET A 296 -6.30 31.97 -2.53
N ASN A 297 -5.03 31.57 -2.46
CA ASN A 297 -3.89 32.46 -2.28
C ASN A 297 -2.84 32.23 -3.38
N GLY A 298 -2.55 33.27 -4.17
CA GLY A 298 -1.62 33.24 -5.30
C GLY A 298 -0.20 32.83 -4.94
N GLN A 299 0.24 33.04 -3.68
CA GLN A 299 1.58 32.68 -3.22
C GLN A 299 1.80 31.17 -3.26
N THR A 300 0.71 30.39 -3.06
CA THR A 300 0.77 28.92 -3.05
C THR A 300 0.92 28.29 -4.44
N VAL A 301 0.73 29.08 -5.51
CA VAL A 301 0.63 28.60 -6.90
C VAL A 301 1.50 29.42 -7.87
N GLY A 302 2.35 30.31 -7.37
CA GLY A 302 3.34 31.05 -8.18
C GLY A 302 2.92 32.44 -8.67
N PHE A 303 1.71 32.91 -8.34
CA PHE A 303 1.23 34.28 -8.63
C PHE A 303 1.58 35.30 -7.53
N GLY A 304 2.43 34.93 -6.56
CA GLY A 304 2.84 35.83 -5.49
C GLY A 304 1.64 36.44 -4.74
N GLY A 305 1.70 37.74 -4.45
CA GLY A 305 0.62 38.45 -3.77
C GLY A 305 -0.53 38.93 -4.66
N GLU A 306 -0.64 38.50 -5.93
CA GLU A 306 -1.63 39.04 -6.88
C GLU A 306 -3.09 38.82 -6.45
N TYR A 307 -3.36 37.77 -5.67
CA TYR A 307 -4.66 37.56 -5.01
C TYR A 307 -4.52 36.75 -3.71
N ASP A 308 -5.39 37.05 -2.75
CA ASP A 308 -5.57 36.29 -1.51
C ASP A 308 -7.03 36.44 -1.05
N ILE A 309 -7.89 35.54 -1.52
CA ILE A 309 -9.34 35.60 -1.29
C ILE A 309 -9.68 34.57 -0.22
N PRO A 310 -10.15 34.98 0.98
CA PRO A 310 -10.29 34.09 2.12
C PRO A 310 -11.51 33.16 2.05
N ASP A 311 -12.52 33.53 1.27
CA ASP A 311 -13.88 32.99 1.29
C ASP A 311 -14.42 32.71 -0.13
N VAL A 312 -13.65 32.02 -0.98
CA VAL A 312 -14.10 31.61 -2.32
C VAL A 312 -15.12 30.45 -2.22
N PRO A 313 -16.38 30.63 -2.63
CA PRO A 313 -17.42 29.61 -2.53
C PRO A 313 -17.36 28.59 -3.67
N HIS A 314 -18.01 27.44 -3.46
CA HIS A 314 -18.30 26.41 -4.45
C HIS A 314 -17.06 25.99 -5.28
N ALA A 315 -15.93 25.82 -4.59
CA ALA A 315 -14.62 25.67 -5.21
C ALA A 315 -14.29 24.20 -5.53
N MET A 316 -14.01 23.92 -6.79
CA MET A 316 -13.72 22.59 -7.32
C MET A 316 -12.30 22.56 -7.88
N ARG A 317 -11.39 21.80 -7.26
CA ARG A 317 -9.98 21.73 -7.70
C ARG A 317 -9.87 20.86 -8.95
N LEU A 318 -9.27 21.41 -10.00
CA LEU A 318 -9.06 20.73 -11.29
C LEU A 318 -7.61 20.31 -11.52
N THR A 319 -6.64 21.07 -11.00
CA THR A 319 -5.20 20.77 -11.14
C THR A 319 -4.43 20.97 -9.83
N THR A 320 -3.26 20.33 -9.71
CA THR A 320 -2.35 20.56 -8.57
C THR A 320 -1.67 21.92 -8.62
N SER A 321 -1.52 22.52 -9.81
CA SER A 321 -0.94 23.87 -9.98
C SER A 321 -1.91 25.01 -9.68
N GLY A 322 -3.13 24.73 -9.22
CA GLY A 322 -4.06 25.76 -8.74
C GLY A 322 -5.19 26.17 -9.68
N THR A 323 -5.46 25.44 -10.77
CA THR A 323 -6.68 25.65 -11.56
C THR A 323 -7.88 25.16 -10.77
N PHE A 324 -8.85 26.05 -10.56
CA PHE A 324 -10.15 25.75 -9.97
C PHE A 324 -11.28 26.12 -10.94
N LEU A 325 -12.42 25.47 -10.79
CA LEU A 325 -13.72 26.02 -11.16
C LEU A 325 -14.41 26.44 -9.86
N HIS A 326 -14.90 27.68 -9.76
CA HIS A 326 -15.43 28.20 -8.49
C HIS A 326 -16.48 29.30 -8.65
N GLY A 327 -17.19 29.60 -7.56
CA GLY A 327 -18.05 30.77 -7.46
C GLY A 327 -17.25 32.07 -7.32
N ASN A 328 -17.70 33.11 -8.00
CA ASN A 328 -17.09 34.43 -8.01
C ASN A 328 -18.17 35.48 -7.73
N TYR A 329 -18.08 36.08 -6.55
CA TYR A 329 -19.00 37.13 -6.07
C TYR A 329 -18.43 38.55 -6.22
N TRP A 330 -17.18 38.70 -6.66
CA TRP A 330 -16.46 39.98 -6.69
C TRP A 330 -16.38 40.59 -8.09
N ALA A 331 -16.54 39.80 -9.15
CA ALA A 331 -16.68 40.31 -10.51
C ALA A 331 -18.08 40.88 -10.76
N SER A 332 -18.18 41.89 -11.63
CA SER A 332 -19.47 42.41 -12.09
C SER A 332 -20.26 41.31 -12.82
N PRO A 333 -21.59 41.20 -12.65
CA PRO A 333 -22.43 40.24 -13.37
C PRO A 333 -22.19 40.23 -14.89
N ASP A 334 -21.93 41.38 -15.49
CA ASP A 334 -21.68 41.53 -16.94
C ASP A 334 -20.37 40.89 -17.42
N THR A 335 -19.49 40.46 -16.51
CA THR A 335 -18.21 39.79 -16.84
C THR A 335 -18.42 38.35 -17.32
N PHE A 336 -19.41 37.66 -16.76
CA PHE A 336 -19.66 36.26 -17.06
C PHE A 336 -20.35 36.14 -18.43
N GLY A 337 -19.77 35.36 -19.34
CA GLY A 337 -20.25 35.26 -20.71
C GLY A 337 -19.73 36.35 -21.66
N SER A 338 -18.79 37.21 -21.22
CA SER A 338 -18.27 38.31 -22.04
C SER A 338 -16.75 38.50 -22.00
N LEU A 339 -16.10 38.20 -20.87
CA LEU A 339 -14.69 38.53 -20.65
C LEU A 339 -13.98 37.47 -19.81
N ASN A 340 -12.70 37.24 -20.12
CA ASN A 340 -11.80 36.42 -19.31
C ASN A 340 -10.93 37.32 -18.43
N THR A 341 -11.06 37.16 -17.11
CA THR A 341 -10.48 38.06 -16.10
C THR A 341 -9.72 37.35 -14.98
N SER A 342 -9.67 36.02 -14.97
CA SER A 342 -9.08 35.24 -13.89
C SER A 342 -7.55 35.02 -14.04
N HIS A 343 -6.93 34.42 -13.02
CA HIS A 343 -5.54 33.95 -13.05
C HIS A 343 -5.46 32.47 -13.48
N GLY A 344 -6.28 32.08 -14.47
CA GLY A 344 -6.36 30.71 -15.01
C GLY A 344 -7.52 29.86 -14.50
N CYS A 345 -8.23 30.26 -13.44
CA CYS A 345 -9.45 29.62 -12.97
C CYS A 345 -10.66 29.82 -13.90
N VAL A 346 -11.67 28.96 -13.78
CA VAL A 346 -13.00 29.15 -14.40
C VAL A 346 -13.97 29.67 -13.34
N GLY A 347 -14.38 30.94 -13.47
CA GLY A 347 -15.33 31.57 -12.56
C GLY A 347 -16.77 31.48 -13.06
N LEU A 348 -17.67 31.09 -12.18
CA LEU A 348 -19.14 31.20 -12.34
C LEU A 348 -19.67 32.33 -11.45
N ARG A 349 -20.78 32.98 -11.86
CA ARG A 349 -21.43 33.99 -11.00
C ARG A 349 -21.89 33.34 -9.71
N ASP A 350 -21.58 33.97 -8.57
CA ASP A 350 -22.05 33.56 -7.26
C ASP A 350 -22.33 34.79 -6.38
N ASP A 351 -22.89 34.55 -5.20
CA ASP A 351 -23.10 35.55 -4.16
C ASP A 351 -22.08 35.33 -3.02
N LYS A 352 -21.83 36.36 -2.21
CA LYS A 352 -20.81 36.27 -1.16
C LYS A 352 -21.23 35.26 -0.08
N GLY A 353 -20.40 34.24 0.14
CA GLY A 353 -20.71 33.11 1.03
C GLY A 353 -21.33 31.90 0.33
N GLY A 354 -21.61 31.98 -0.99
CA GLY A 354 -22.21 30.92 -1.79
C GLY A 354 -23.73 30.90 -1.70
N GLY A 355 -24.42 31.04 -2.84
CA GLY A 355 -25.87 30.87 -2.94
C GLY A 355 -26.27 29.60 -3.69
N SER A 356 -27.27 28.85 -3.20
CA SER A 356 -27.74 27.60 -3.83
C SER A 356 -28.30 27.78 -5.25
N ASP A 357 -28.90 28.94 -5.50
CA ASP A 357 -29.60 29.26 -6.75
C ASP A 357 -28.71 30.04 -7.74
N THR A 358 -27.42 30.24 -7.42
CA THR A 358 -26.47 30.87 -8.34
C THR A 358 -25.95 29.86 -9.37
N PRO A 359 -25.43 30.31 -10.54
CA PRO A 359 -24.77 29.42 -11.49
C PRO A 359 -23.68 28.53 -10.86
N ALA A 360 -22.92 29.07 -9.90
CA ALA A 360 -21.89 28.32 -9.18
C ALA A 360 -22.48 27.25 -8.25
N GLY A 361 -23.42 27.61 -7.36
CA GLY A 361 -24.07 26.66 -6.45
C GLY A 361 -24.84 25.57 -7.20
N TRP A 362 -25.59 25.96 -8.23
CA TRP A 362 -26.30 25.03 -9.11
C TRP A 362 -25.36 23.97 -9.70
N PHE A 363 -24.17 24.37 -10.15
CA PHE A 363 -23.19 23.48 -10.76
C PHE A 363 -22.50 22.58 -9.72
N PHE A 364 -22.13 23.16 -8.57
CA PHE A 364 -21.46 22.47 -7.48
C PHE A 364 -22.32 21.32 -6.91
N ASP A 365 -23.58 21.61 -6.55
CA ASP A 365 -24.58 20.63 -6.09
C ASP A 365 -24.82 19.50 -7.11
N ARG A 366 -24.54 19.77 -8.39
CA ARG A 366 -24.77 18.86 -9.51
C ARG A 366 -23.50 18.17 -9.98
N SER A 367 -22.40 18.27 -9.26
CA SER A 367 -21.11 17.66 -9.63
C SER A 367 -20.64 16.62 -8.61
N LEU A 368 -19.58 15.87 -8.95
CA LEU A 368 -18.89 14.91 -8.11
C LEU A 368 -17.36 15.04 -8.29
N VAL A 369 -16.61 14.68 -7.25
CA VAL A 369 -15.20 14.29 -7.44
C VAL A 369 -15.14 13.14 -8.45
N GLY A 370 -14.28 13.26 -9.46
CA GLY A 370 -14.22 12.36 -10.61
C GLY A 370 -15.03 12.79 -11.84
N ASP A 371 -15.85 13.84 -11.78
CA ASP A 371 -16.45 14.44 -12.99
C ASP A 371 -15.39 15.15 -13.84
N VAL A 372 -15.66 15.32 -15.14
CA VAL A 372 -14.69 15.90 -16.09
C VAL A 372 -15.09 17.33 -16.45
N VAL A 373 -14.13 18.24 -16.37
CA VAL A 373 -14.17 19.56 -17.01
C VAL A 373 -13.20 19.56 -18.18
N GLU A 374 -13.67 19.79 -19.39
CA GLU A 374 -12.84 19.88 -20.59
C GLU A 374 -12.78 21.33 -21.06
N VAL A 375 -11.60 21.93 -21.07
CA VAL A 375 -11.40 23.30 -21.54
C VAL A 375 -10.94 23.28 -23.00
N VAL A 376 -11.60 24.08 -23.84
CA VAL A 376 -11.26 24.26 -25.26
C VAL A 376 -11.13 25.74 -25.61
N ASN A 377 -10.49 26.00 -26.75
CA ASN A 377 -10.36 27.33 -27.36
C ASN A 377 -9.68 28.40 -26.49
N SER A 378 -8.92 27.99 -25.45
CA SER A 378 -8.06 28.90 -24.71
C SER A 378 -6.75 29.16 -25.44
N GLN A 379 -6.14 30.33 -25.21
CA GLN A 379 -4.81 30.70 -25.73
C GLN A 379 -3.67 30.16 -24.84
N ASP A 380 -3.77 28.91 -24.42
CA ASP A 380 -2.74 28.21 -23.63
C ASP A 380 -2.51 26.79 -24.18
N LYS A 381 -1.46 26.13 -23.70
CA LYS A 381 -1.21 24.71 -23.93
C LYS A 381 -2.26 23.82 -23.26
N THR A 382 -2.30 22.56 -23.70
CA THR A 382 -3.01 21.49 -22.98
C THR A 382 -2.37 21.26 -21.61
N VAL A 383 -3.21 21.04 -20.59
CA VAL A 383 -2.77 20.70 -19.23
C VAL A 383 -1.89 19.44 -19.25
N ALA A 384 -0.77 19.49 -18.50
CA ALA A 384 0.13 18.36 -18.39
C ALA A 384 -0.54 17.20 -17.63
N ALA A 385 -0.26 15.97 -18.05
CA ALA A 385 -0.96 14.79 -17.53
C ALA A 385 -0.69 14.49 -16.04
N ASP A 386 0.47 14.94 -15.54
CA ASP A 386 0.90 14.86 -14.15
C ASP A 386 0.37 16.02 -13.28
N ASN A 387 -0.21 17.07 -13.87
CA ASN A 387 -0.76 18.21 -13.15
C ASN A 387 -2.19 17.93 -12.66
N GLY A 388 -2.32 17.33 -11.47
CA GLY A 388 -3.57 16.75 -11.00
C GLY A 388 -3.90 15.46 -11.74
N LEU A 389 -5.18 15.10 -11.82
CA LEU A 389 -5.65 13.86 -12.46
C LEU A 389 -5.76 14.00 -14.00
N GLY A 390 -4.74 14.58 -14.63
CA GLY A 390 -4.70 14.92 -16.07
C GLY A 390 -4.44 13.75 -17.02
N GLY A 391 -4.43 12.49 -16.54
CA GLY A 391 -4.05 11.29 -17.30
C GLY A 391 -4.86 11.00 -18.58
N TRP A 392 -6.02 11.65 -18.73
CA TRP A 392 -6.88 11.57 -19.92
C TRP A 392 -6.41 12.43 -21.11
N ASN A 393 -5.36 13.24 -20.92
CA ASN A 393 -4.71 14.00 -21.99
C ASN A 393 -3.56 13.21 -22.67
N LEU A 394 -3.17 12.07 -22.13
CA LEU A 394 -2.26 11.13 -22.79
C LEU A 394 -3.02 10.21 -23.74
N SER A 395 -2.38 9.83 -24.84
CA SER A 395 -2.86 8.69 -25.63
C SER A 395 -2.83 7.42 -24.78
N TRP A 396 -3.62 6.40 -25.14
CA TRP A 396 -3.57 5.13 -24.43
C TRP A 396 -2.21 4.42 -24.55
N ALA A 397 -1.49 4.64 -25.66
CA ALA A 397 -0.15 4.10 -25.83
C ALA A 397 0.85 4.74 -24.86
N ASP A 398 0.83 6.07 -24.73
CA ASP A 398 1.69 6.80 -23.79
C ASP A 398 1.33 6.49 -22.33
N TRP A 399 0.04 6.27 -22.04
CA TRP A 399 -0.40 5.80 -20.73
C TRP A 399 0.23 4.43 -20.39
N VAL A 400 0.07 3.44 -21.27
CA VAL A 400 0.63 2.10 -21.10
C VAL A 400 2.16 2.12 -21.02
N ALA A 401 2.83 2.97 -21.81
CA ALA A 401 4.29 3.10 -21.81
C ALA A 401 4.88 3.60 -20.46
N GLY A 402 4.06 4.23 -19.61
CA GLY A 402 4.46 4.62 -18.25
C GLY A 402 4.19 3.56 -17.17
N SER A 403 3.60 2.41 -17.50
CA SER A 403 3.52 1.27 -16.59
C SER A 403 4.88 0.62 -16.40
N ALA A 404 5.16 0.10 -15.21
CA ALA A 404 6.31 -0.76 -14.98
C ALA A 404 6.04 -2.24 -15.34
N ILE A 405 4.83 -2.60 -15.77
CA ILE A 405 4.40 -3.99 -16.03
C ILE A 405 3.56 -4.26 -17.29
N GLY A 406 2.88 -3.26 -17.90
CA GLY A 406 2.21 -3.34 -19.23
C GLY A 406 0.68 -3.44 -19.27
#